data_AF-A0AA95I3C9-F1
#
_entry.id   AF-A0AA95I3C9-F1
#
_cell.length_a   1.000
_cell.length_b   1.000
_cell.length_c   1.000
_cell.angle_alpha   90.00
_cell.angle_beta   90.00
_cell.angle_gamma   90.00
#
_symmetry.space_group_name_H-M   'P 1'
#
loop_
_entity.id
_entity.type
_entity.pdbx_description
1 polymer ?
#
loop_
_entity_poly.entity_id
_entity_poly.type
_entity_poly.pdbx_seq_one_letter_code
_entity_poly.pdbx_strand_id
1 'polypeptide(L)'
;MIKFKAACDDSIRSFVFNNGGKQEFPILSLGRNSYINEINIQIAPGNEIANVHIGNFCSIAYNVNLLIDRNHDYKSISTSPLLEEVRKLPRRGQIIIGHDVWIGNDATILSGVRIGNGAVIGAGTVVAKDVPPYSIVVGNPMKIHRYRFEPEQIARLQNIKWWNWSSHTIEENRSWFGQDIEDFIAKFDEQISEPTDILSLEKKSTAVLFIPDFYEKYPIFKKVISEFIANFSSSDDISLLLRIEQNDEFDHNVDLIRQIISTKDNLPDILIINDIITDEKILFAQADYFITTRSLDTMRYIEFADEFGVDLISGVDYPLFSSITLKSDSPLKGEE
;
A
#
# COMPACT_ATOMS: atom_id res chain seq x y z
N MET A 1 19.37 -12.40 -2.72
CA MET A 1 19.55 -10.97 -2.42
C MET A 1 19.60 -10.24 -3.74
N ILE A 2 18.79 -9.20 -3.91
CA ILE A 2 18.69 -8.43 -5.14
C ILE A 2 19.15 -7.01 -4.81
N LYS A 3 20.09 -6.48 -5.59
CA LYS A 3 20.66 -5.15 -5.38
C LYS A 3 20.15 -4.19 -6.44
N PHE A 4 19.68 -3.01 -6.04
CA PHE A 4 19.28 -1.95 -6.97
C PHE A 4 20.04 -0.64 -6.70
N LYS A 5 20.34 0.07 -7.79
CA LYS A 5 20.77 1.47 -7.83
C LYS A 5 19.96 2.15 -8.91
N ALA A 6 19.36 3.29 -8.60
CA ALA A 6 18.46 3.95 -9.53
C ALA A 6 18.32 5.44 -9.19
N ALA A 7 17.99 6.23 -10.19
CA ALA A 7 17.45 7.56 -10.02
C ALA A 7 16.31 7.72 -11.03
N CYS A 8 15.18 8.25 -10.59
CA CYS A 8 14.09 8.66 -11.45
C CYS A 8 14.16 10.17 -11.65
N ASP A 9 13.96 10.60 -12.89
CA ASP A 9 13.63 11.97 -13.23
C ASP A 9 12.11 12.17 -12.99
N ASP A 10 11.40 12.84 -13.89
CA ASP A 10 9.97 13.06 -13.77
C ASP A 10 9.10 11.82 -14.09
N SER A 11 9.71 10.63 -14.18
CA SER A 11 9.05 9.36 -14.52
C SER A 11 9.03 8.36 -13.35
N ILE A 12 8.06 7.45 -13.37
CA ILE A 12 8.01 6.29 -12.45
C ILE A 12 8.74 5.12 -13.10
N ARG A 13 9.52 4.34 -12.32
CA ARG A 13 10.24 3.15 -12.83
C ARG A 13 9.87 1.90 -12.03
N SER A 14 9.60 0.81 -12.75
CA SER A 14 9.36 -0.52 -12.18
C SER A 14 10.53 -1.46 -12.46
N PHE A 15 10.95 -2.20 -11.44
CA PHE A 15 12.03 -3.18 -11.51
C PHE A 15 11.45 -4.58 -11.45
N VAL A 16 11.74 -5.38 -12.47
CA VAL A 16 11.22 -6.74 -12.61
C VAL A 16 12.23 -7.75 -12.08
N PHE A 17 11.77 -8.71 -11.28
CA PHE A 17 12.60 -9.81 -10.79
C PHE A 17 12.34 -11.09 -11.59
N ASN A 18 13.43 -11.70 -12.09
CA ASN A 18 13.41 -13.02 -12.71
C ASN A 18 13.86 -14.08 -11.69
N ASN A 19 12.93 -14.92 -11.26
CA ASN A 19 13.13 -15.90 -10.19
C ASN A 19 13.52 -17.28 -10.74
N GLY A 20 14.61 -17.35 -11.52
CA GLY A 20 15.21 -18.61 -11.95
C GLY A 20 14.30 -19.52 -12.78
N GLY A 21 13.49 -18.95 -13.67
CA GLY A 21 12.61 -19.69 -14.60
C GLY A 21 11.12 -19.71 -14.24
N LYS A 22 10.70 -19.08 -13.13
CA LYS A 22 9.30 -18.73 -12.84
C LYS A 22 8.93 -17.36 -13.42
N GLN A 23 7.63 -17.06 -13.48
CA GLN A 23 7.08 -15.82 -14.06
C GLN A 23 7.71 -14.57 -13.42
N GLU A 24 8.05 -13.61 -14.29
CA GLU A 24 8.57 -12.29 -13.91
C GLU A 24 7.47 -11.42 -13.27
N PHE A 25 7.78 -10.71 -12.19
CA PHE A 25 6.88 -9.74 -11.56
C PHE A 25 7.62 -8.48 -11.12
N PRO A 26 6.94 -7.31 -11.04
CA PRO A 26 7.54 -6.09 -10.51
C PRO A 26 7.74 -6.23 -9.00
N ILE A 27 9.00 -6.18 -8.57
CA ILE A 27 9.37 -6.30 -7.16
C ILE A 27 9.50 -4.93 -6.48
N LEU A 28 9.87 -3.91 -7.24
CA LEU A 28 10.05 -2.55 -6.74
C LEU A 28 9.53 -1.54 -7.76
N SER A 29 8.77 -0.55 -7.29
CA SER A 29 8.35 0.62 -8.04
C SER A 29 8.91 1.87 -7.36
N LEU A 30 9.49 2.76 -8.16
CA LEU A 30 10.15 3.98 -7.71
C LEU A 30 9.47 5.21 -8.33
N GLY A 31 8.88 6.04 -7.47
CA GLY A 31 8.25 7.29 -7.82
C GLY A 31 9.23 8.30 -8.44
N ARG A 32 8.67 9.34 -9.06
CA ARG A 32 9.45 10.39 -9.74
C ARG A 32 10.30 11.20 -8.74
N ASN A 33 11.41 11.72 -9.23
CA ASN A 33 12.38 12.52 -8.47
C ASN A 33 12.93 11.82 -7.22
N SER A 34 12.77 10.50 -7.13
CA SER A 34 13.34 9.65 -6.08
C SER A 34 14.66 9.04 -6.56
N TYR A 35 15.61 8.85 -5.65
CA TYR A 35 16.86 8.15 -5.94
C TYR A 35 17.19 7.09 -4.89
N ILE A 36 17.92 6.07 -5.36
CA ILE A 36 18.42 4.93 -4.62
C ILE A 36 19.91 4.80 -4.87
N ASN A 37 20.69 5.10 -3.83
CA ASN A 37 22.13 4.87 -3.84
C ASN A 37 22.46 3.37 -3.77
N GLU A 38 21.90 2.63 -2.81
CA GLU A 38 21.93 1.16 -2.77
C GLU A 38 20.85 0.59 -1.87
N ILE A 39 19.98 -0.27 -2.43
CA ILE A 39 19.01 -1.06 -1.67
C ILE A 39 19.19 -2.56 -1.94
N ASN A 40 19.06 -3.35 -0.88
CA ASN A 40 19.22 -4.79 -0.87
C ASN A 40 17.89 -5.45 -0.48
N ILE A 41 17.20 -6.07 -1.44
CA ILE A 41 15.97 -6.81 -1.17
C ILE A 41 16.32 -8.28 -0.91
N GLN A 42 15.94 -8.76 0.28
CA GLN A 42 16.11 -10.15 0.67
C GLN A 42 14.76 -10.84 0.78
N ILE A 43 14.55 -11.82 -0.09
CA ILE A 43 13.35 -12.66 -0.17
C ILE A 43 13.77 -14.12 -0.34
N ALA A 44 12.98 -15.05 0.18
CA ALA A 44 13.17 -16.48 -0.09
C ALA A 44 12.96 -16.80 -1.59
N PRO A 45 13.74 -17.73 -2.18
CA PRO A 45 13.54 -18.19 -3.55
C PRO A 45 12.11 -18.73 -3.78
N GLY A 46 11.58 -18.56 -5.00
CA GLY A 46 10.24 -19.07 -5.33
C GLY A 46 9.06 -18.27 -4.77
N ASN A 47 9.32 -17.16 -4.05
CA ASN A 47 8.30 -16.39 -3.38
C ASN A 47 7.76 -15.23 -4.24
N GLU A 48 6.47 -15.26 -4.53
CA GLU A 48 5.75 -14.30 -5.38
C GLU A 48 4.97 -13.27 -4.55
N ILE A 49 5.28 -13.12 -3.26
CA ILE A 49 4.58 -12.17 -2.39
C ILE A 49 5.29 -10.81 -2.29
N ALA A 50 6.50 -10.63 -2.80
CA ALA A 50 7.17 -9.33 -2.66
C ALA A 50 6.55 -8.23 -3.53
N ASN A 51 6.45 -7.04 -2.93
CA ASN A 51 6.10 -5.80 -3.60
C ASN A 51 6.64 -4.61 -2.79
N VAL A 52 7.51 -3.80 -3.37
CA VAL A 52 8.06 -2.61 -2.72
C VAL A 52 7.63 -1.38 -3.50
N HIS A 53 6.83 -0.52 -2.87
CA HIS A 53 6.50 0.78 -3.45
C HIS A 53 7.29 1.87 -2.75
N ILE A 54 7.91 2.74 -3.53
CA ILE A 54 8.61 3.94 -3.05
C ILE A 54 7.99 5.14 -3.75
N GLY A 55 7.48 6.08 -2.96
CA GLY A 55 6.83 7.29 -3.45
C GLY A 55 7.79 8.26 -4.14
N ASN A 56 7.27 9.45 -4.44
CA ASN A 56 7.98 10.53 -5.12
C ASN A 56 8.95 11.25 -4.16
N PHE A 57 10.01 11.86 -4.71
CA PHE A 57 10.97 12.71 -3.99
C PHE A 57 11.71 12.04 -2.81
N CYS A 58 11.84 10.71 -2.84
CA CYS A 58 12.53 9.95 -1.80
C CYS A 58 14.05 9.96 -1.97
N SER A 59 14.74 9.97 -0.83
CA SER A 59 16.20 9.91 -0.73
C SER A 59 16.62 8.62 -0.03
N ILE A 60 17.05 7.61 -0.78
CA ILE A 60 17.46 6.31 -0.22
C ILE A 60 18.99 6.20 -0.28
N ALA A 61 19.61 6.14 0.90
CA ALA A 61 21.06 6.13 1.03
C ALA A 61 21.68 4.74 0.77
N TYR A 62 22.91 4.49 1.24
CA TYR A 62 23.64 3.26 0.93
C TYR A 62 23.26 2.10 1.87
N ASN A 63 23.32 0.88 1.34
CA ASN A 63 23.15 -0.37 2.09
C ASN A 63 21.82 -0.44 2.87
N VAL A 64 20.74 0.09 2.31
CA VAL A 64 19.41 -0.06 2.91
C VAL A 64 18.91 -1.48 2.65
N ASN A 65 18.48 -2.19 3.69
CA ASN A 65 18.07 -3.59 3.60
C ASN A 65 16.55 -3.74 3.75
N LEU A 66 15.90 -4.42 2.81
CA LEU A 66 14.49 -4.80 2.90
C LEU A 66 14.40 -6.31 3.13
N LEU A 67 13.87 -6.72 4.29
CA LEU A 67 13.74 -8.13 4.67
C LEU A 67 12.30 -8.59 4.50
N ILE A 68 11.99 -9.24 3.37
CA ILE A 68 10.64 -9.68 3.01
C ILE A 68 10.49 -11.18 3.29
N ASP A 69 9.49 -11.54 4.11
CA ASP A 69 9.13 -12.93 4.41
C ASP A 69 10.29 -13.80 4.91
N ARG A 70 10.99 -13.30 5.93
CA ARG A 70 12.16 -13.96 6.54
C ARG A 70 11.90 -14.47 7.96
N ASN A 71 10.63 -14.54 8.36
CA ASN A 71 10.23 -14.94 9.71
C ASN A 71 10.00 -16.44 9.80
N HIS A 72 10.27 -16.99 10.98
CA HIS A 72 9.93 -18.35 11.38
C HIS A 72 8.99 -18.29 12.59
N ASP A 73 8.10 -19.26 12.73
CA ASP A 73 7.24 -19.32 13.91
C ASP A 73 8.06 -19.68 15.16
N TYR A 74 8.46 -18.67 15.91
CA TYR A 74 9.20 -18.84 17.16
C TYR A 74 8.33 -19.36 18.32
N LYS A 75 7.02 -19.54 18.11
CA LYS A 75 6.15 -20.23 19.07
C LYS A 75 6.11 -21.74 18.85
N SER A 76 6.58 -22.22 17.70
CA SER A 76 6.77 -23.65 17.46
C SER A 76 7.92 -24.19 18.31
N ILE A 77 7.87 -25.49 18.65
CA ILE A 77 8.94 -26.17 19.41
C ILE A 77 10.29 -26.04 18.70
N SER A 78 10.28 -26.02 17.37
CA SER A 78 11.46 -25.76 16.53
C SER A 78 11.15 -24.68 15.51
N THR A 79 12.12 -23.81 15.26
CA THR A 79 12.08 -22.82 14.18
C THR A 79 12.71 -23.35 12.88
N SER A 80 13.25 -24.57 12.88
CA SER A 80 13.93 -25.14 11.73
C SER A 80 12.93 -25.49 10.61
N PRO A 81 13.06 -24.89 9.41
CA PRO A 81 12.20 -25.23 8.28
C PRO A 81 12.50 -26.61 7.69
N LEU A 82 13.54 -27.31 8.18
CA LEU A 82 13.91 -28.65 7.74
C LEU A 82 13.07 -29.75 8.41
N LEU A 83 12.39 -29.42 9.50
CA LEU A 83 11.46 -30.33 10.15
C LEU A 83 10.09 -30.18 9.51
N GLU A 84 9.48 -31.31 9.14
CA GLU A 84 8.11 -31.34 8.62
C GLU A 84 7.12 -30.87 9.71
N GLU A 85 5.98 -30.31 9.29
CA GLU A 85 4.87 -29.89 10.17
C GLU A 85 5.11 -28.68 11.10
N VAL A 86 6.22 -27.94 10.96
CA VAL A 86 6.38 -26.67 11.68
C VAL A 86 5.30 -25.68 11.22
N ARG A 87 4.64 -25.04 12.20
CA ARG A 87 3.59 -24.04 11.92
C ARG A 87 4.17 -22.89 11.11
N LYS A 88 3.44 -22.47 10.08
CA LYS A 88 3.81 -21.33 9.23
C LYS A 88 3.13 -20.07 9.75
N LEU A 89 3.89 -18.97 9.78
CA LEU A 89 3.35 -17.64 10.06
C LEU A 89 2.67 -17.07 8.80
N PRO A 90 1.73 -16.12 8.97
CA PRO A 90 1.30 -15.26 7.87
C PRO A 90 2.52 -14.59 7.22
N ARG A 91 2.50 -14.57 5.90
CA ARG A 91 3.61 -14.11 5.07
C ARG A 91 3.26 -12.74 4.54
N ARG A 92 3.99 -11.71 5.00
CA ARG A 92 3.79 -10.34 4.58
C ARG A 92 4.81 -9.95 3.51
N GLY A 93 4.31 -9.42 2.42
CA GLY A 93 5.07 -9.28 1.20
C GLY A 93 5.37 -7.85 0.80
N GLN A 94 4.52 -6.93 1.24
CA GLN A 94 4.59 -5.55 0.80
C GLN A 94 5.33 -4.65 1.77
N ILE A 95 6.12 -3.74 1.22
CA ILE A 95 6.69 -2.61 1.95
C ILE A 95 6.27 -1.35 1.17
N ILE A 96 5.67 -0.39 1.87
CA ILE A 96 5.23 0.88 1.29
C ILE A 96 6.07 1.98 1.91
N ILE A 97 6.77 2.72 1.07
CA ILE A 97 7.50 3.92 1.44
C ILE A 97 6.77 5.08 0.77
N GLY A 98 6.25 6.01 1.58
CA GLY A 98 5.52 7.18 1.10
C GLY A 98 6.38 8.15 0.30
N HIS A 99 5.90 9.38 0.16
CA HIS A 99 6.57 10.46 -0.56
C HIS A 99 7.52 11.25 0.35
N ASP A 100 8.55 11.91 -0.18
CA ASP A 100 9.52 12.73 0.58
C ASP A 100 10.20 11.98 1.75
N VAL A 101 10.37 10.66 1.63
CA VAL A 101 11.00 9.87 2.69
C VAL A 101 12.52 9.90 2.54
N TRP A 102 13.22 10.18 3.64
CA TRP A 102 14.67 10.05 3.72
C TRP A 102 15.06 8.81 4.53
N ILE A 103 15.82 7.89 3.92
CA ILE A 103 16.35 6.69 4.59
C ILE A 103 17.87 6.75 4.63
N GLY A 104 18.42 6.84 5.85
CA GLY A 104 19.85 6.87 6.11
C GLY A 104 20.56 5.54 5.87
N ASN A 105 21.89 5.59 5.82
CA ASN A 105 22.73 4.42 5.53
C ASN A 105 22.45 3.25 6.47
N ASP A 106 22.56 2.02 5.97
CA ASP A 106 22.51 0.79 6.76
C ASP A 106 21.18 0.54 7.50
N ALA A 107 20.12 1.29 7.19
CA ALA A 107 18.79 1.04 7.74
C ALA A 107 18.24 -0.31 7.26
N THR A 108 17.48 -0.99 8.11
CA THR A 108 16.80 -2.25 7.81
C THR A 108 15.31 -2.10 8.00
N ILE A 109 14.53 -2.36 6.96
CA ILE A 109 13.06 -2.31 6.96
C ILE A 109 12.51 -3.74 6.89
N LEU A 110 11.63 -4.08 7.82
CA LEU A 110 11.02 -5.40 7.88
C LEU A 110 9.77 -5.49 7.00
N SER A 111 9.47 -6.72 6.61
CA SER A 111 8.26 -7.17 5.91
C SER A 111 6.96 -6.56 6.47
N GLY A 112 6.10 -6.06 5.59
CA GLY A 112 4.76 -5.56 5.95
C GLY A 112 4.74 -4.15 6.55
N VAL A 113 5.87 -3.44 6.56
CA VAL A 113 5.97 -2.08 7.11
C VAL A 113 5.55 -1.03 6.10
N ARG A 114 4.81 -0.04 6.58
CA ARG A 114 4.51 1.20 5.88
C ARG A 114 5.22 2.41 6.52
N ILE A 115 5.87 3.22 5.70
CA ILE A 115 6.57 4.45 6.12
C ILE A 115 5.81 5.65 5.54
N GLY A 116 5.27 6.51 6.41
CA GLY A 116 4.48 7.67 6.03
C GLY A 116 5.28 8.77 5.35
N ASN A 117 4.55 9.65 4.63
CA ASN A 117 5.15 10.73 3.84
C ASN A 117 6.00 11.66 4.71
N GLY A 118 7.14 12.11 4.20
CA GLY A 118 8.04 13.02 4.90
C GLY A 118 8.83 12.38 6.06
N ALA A 119 8.70 11.08 6.32
CA ALA A 119 9.41 10.45 7.42
C ALA A 119 10.94 10.42 7.18
N VAL A 120 11.71 10.44 8.28
CA VAL A 120 13.17 10.32 8.27
C VAL A 120 13.57 9.09 9.07
N ILE A 121 14.22 8.15 8.40
CA ILE A 121 14.77 6.94 9.01
C ILE A 121 16.27 7.16 9.23
N GLY A 122 16.69 7.27 10.49
CA GLY A 122 18.11 7.44 10.82
C GLY A 122 18.97 6.25 10.38
N ALA A 123 20.27 6.48 10.21
CA ALA A 123 21.21 5.43 9.82
C ALA A 123 21.23 4.27 10.83
N GLY A 124 21.35 3.03 10.34
CA GLY A 124 21.38 1.80 11.14
C GLY A 124 20.07 1.44 11.85
N THR A 125 18.97 2.14 11.57
CA THR A 125 17.67 1.91 12.23
C THR A 125 17.04 0.61 11.76
N VAL A 126 16.43 -0.15 12.69
CA VAL A 126 15.63 -1.35 12.37
C VAL A 126 14.15 -1.01 12.50
N VAL A 127 13.50 -0.83 11.36
CA VAL A 127 12.08 -0.48 11.25
C VAL A 127 11.25 -1.76 11.20
N ALA A 128 10.63 -2.09 12.33
CA ALA A 128 9.83 -3.31 12.53
C ALA A 128 8.32 -3.06 12.60
N LYS A 129 7.89 -1.80 12.55
CA LYS A 129 6.50 -1.34 12.64
C LYS A 129 6.33 -0.11 11.75
N ASP A 130 5.08 0.22 11.45
CA ASP A 130 4.74 1.38 10.64
C ASP A 130 5.26 2.68 11.26
N VAL A 131 5.67 3.60 10.39
CA VAL A 131 6.29 4.87 10.74
C VAL A 131 5.32 6.00 10.37
N PRO A 132 4.84 6.81 11.33
CA PRO A 132 3.91 7.89 11.03
C PRO A 132 4.52 8.95 10.09
N PRO A 133 3.69 9.67 9.32
CA PRO A 133 4.19 10.74 8.46
C PRO A 133 4.97 11.80 9.23
N TYR A 134 6.00 12.35 8.58
CA TYR A 134 6.88 13.39 9.12
C TYR A 134 7.59 13.05 10.44
N SER A 135 7.55 11.79 10.88
CA SER A 135 8.29 11.35 12.06
C SER A 135 9.76 11.10 11.73
N ILE A 136 10.63 11.34 12.72
CA ILE A 136 12.04 10.99 12.68
C ILE A 136 12.23 9.79 13.60
N VAL A 137 12.59 8.64 13.04
CA VAL A 137 12.80 7.39 13.80
C VAL A 137 14.26 6.98 13.78
N VAL A 138 14.73 6.49 14.93
CA VAL A 138 16.12 6.01 15.09
C VAL A 138 16.18 4.76 15.96
N GLY A 139 17.22 3.94 15.75
CA GLY A 139 17.62 2.87 16.67
C GLY A 139 17.11 1.46 16.33
N ASN A 140 17.46 0.51 17.19
CA ASN A 140 17.06 -0.89 17.12
C ASN A 140 16.72 -1.42 18.53
N PRO A 141 15.44 -1.66 18.86
CA PRO A 141 14.26 -1.43 18.02
C PRO A 141 14.07 0.07 17.75
N MET A 142 13.51 0.42 16.58
CA MET A 142 13.22 1.82 16.27
C MET A 142 12.33 2.48 17.34
N LYS A 143 12.57 3.76 17.59
CA LYS A 143 11.66 4.64 18.34
C LYS A 143 11.47 5.94 17.57
N ILE A 144 10.28 6.53 17.68
CA ILE A 144 10.06 7.91 17.25
C ILE A 144 10.90 8.81 18.16
N HIS A 145 11.87 9.50 17.58
CA HIS A 145 12.71 10.46 18.29
C HIS A 145 11.98 11.79 18.46
N ARG A 146 11.39 12.29 17.37
CA ARG A 146 10.53 13.49 17.30
C ARG A 146 9.80 13.53 15.97
N TYR A 147 8.90 14.50 15.81
CA TYR A 147 8.35 14.88 14.50
C TYR A 147 9.17 16.01 13.88
N ARG A 148 9.13 16.13 12.54
CA ARG A 148 9.74 17.25 11.81
C ARG A 148 9.03 18.57 12.11
N PHE A 149 7.71 18.50 12.31
CA PHE A 149 6.77 19.62 12.41
C PHE A 149 5.67 19.32 13.44
N GLU A 150 4.88 20.34 13.80
CA GLU A 150 3.75 20.19 14.70
C GLU A 150 2.58 19.42 14.04
N PRO A 151 1.71 18.74 14.80
CA PRO A 151 0.65 17.89 14.24
C PRO A 151 -0.28 18.60 13.25
N GLU A 152 -0.64 19.86 13.52
CA GLU A 152 -1.48 20.67 12.63
C GLU A 152 -0.75 20.97 11.30
N GLN A 153 0.52 21.34 11.36
CA GLN A 153 1.35 21.56 10.17
C GLN A 153 1.48 20.29 9.33
N ILE A 154 1.64 19.13 9.98
CA ILE A 154 1.69 17.83 9.30
C ILE A 154 0.37 17.56 8.56
N ALA A 155 -0.77 17.77 9.22
CA ALA A 155 -2.09 17.58 8.60
C ALA A 155 -2.25 18.47 7.36
N ARG A 156 -1.87 19.74 7.45
CA ARG A 156 -1.92 20.69 6.32
C ARG A 156 -0.97 20.29 5.19
N LEU A 157 0.22 19.77 5.48
CA LEU A 157 1.10 19.21 4.44
C LEU A 157 0.53 17.94 3.78
N GLN A 158 -0.13 17.06 4.53
CA GLN A 158 -0.86 15.91 3.98
C GLN A 158 -2.06 16.33 3.14
N ASN A 159 -2.61 17.52 3.36
CA ASN A 159 -3.66 18.11 2.54
C ASN A 159 -3.10 18.69 1.23
N ILE A 160 -2.01 19.46 1.32
CA ILE A 160 -1.34 20.10 0.18
C ILE A 160 -0.79 19.08 -0.83
N LYS A 161 -0.28 17.93 -0.36
CA LYS A 161 0.28 16.83 -1.17
C LYS A 161 1.20 17.34 -2.30
N TRP A 162 2.14 18.23 -1.96
CA TRP A 162 2.99 18.91 -2.96
C TRP A 162 3.77 17.94 -3.86
N TRP A 163 4.06 16.73 -3.39
CA TRP A 163 4.70 15.66 -4.17
C TRP A 163 3.88 15.20 -5.38
N ASN A 164 2.59 15.59 -5.48
CA ASN A 164 1.71 15.34 -6.62
C ASN A 164 1.59 16.53 -7.57
N TRP A 165 2.18 17.69 -7.25
CA TRP A 165 2.15 18.87 -8.14
C TRP A 165 2.85 18.60 -9.47
N SER A 166 2.38 19.20 -10.56
CA SER A 166 3.08 19.11 -11.85
C SER A 166 4.51 19.64 -11.73
N SER A 167 5.43 19.14 -12.55
CA SER A 167 6.82 19.62 -12.52
C SER A 167 6.97 21.10 -12.84
N HIS A 168 6.06 21.63 -13.65
CA HIS A 168 5.94 23.06 -13.87
C HIS A 168 5.62 23.80 -12.57
N THR A 169 4.58 23.35 -11.83
CA THR A 169 4.21 23.92 -10.54
C THR A 169 5.34 23.82 -9.51
N ILE A 170 6.09 22.70 -9.48
CA ILE A 170 7.27 22.56 -8.61
C ILE A 170 8.34 23.59 -8.95
N GLU A 171 8.68 23.76 -10.23
CA GLU A 171 9.73 24.71 -10.65
C GLU A 171 9.32 26.16 -10.38
N GLU A 172 8.08 26.54 -10.68
CA GLU A 172 7.54 27.88 -10.39
C GLU A 172 7.60 28.23 -8.90
N ASN A 173 7.45 27.23 -8.04
CA ASN A 173 7.40 27.41 -6.59
C ASN A 173 8.68 26.94 -5.89
N ARG A 174 9.78 26.68 -6.61
CA ARG A 174 10.98 26.03 -6.04
C ARG A 174 11.57 26.76 -4.83
N SER A 175 11.46 28.08 -4.80
CA SER A 175 12.00 28.92 -3.73
C SER A 175 11.26 28.75 -2.41
N TRP A 176 10.06 28.17 -2.41
CA TRP A 176 9.27 27.93 -1.20
C TRP A 176 9.74 26.72 -0.39
N PHE A 177 10.35 25.71 -1.02
CA PHE A 177 10.79 24.49 -0.31
C PHE A 177 11.93 24.70 0.70
N GLY A 178 12.58 25.86 0.68
CA GLY A 178 13.60 26.26 1.67
C GLY A 178 13.12 27.29 2.69
N GLN A 179 11.85 27.69 2.65
CA GLN A 179 11.27 28.72 3.53
C GLN A 179 10.67 28.13 4.81
N ASP A 180 10.17 29.02 5.67
CA ASP A 180 9.45 28.62 6.87
C ASP A 180 8.16 27.86 6.53
N ILE A 181 7.83 26.87 7.35
CA ILE A 181 6.69 26.01 7.12
C ILE A 181 5.35 26.77 7.24
N GLU A 182 5.24 27.76 8.14
CA GLU A 182 4.01 28.53 8.28
C GLU A 182 3.72 29.36 7.04
N ASP A 183 4.74 29.99 6.47
CA ASP A 183 4.62 30.77 5.23
C ASP A 183 4.26 29.85 4.04
N PHE A 184 4.90 28.69 3.95
CA PHE A 184 4.59 27.69 2.92
C PHE A 184 3.14 27.25 2.99
N ILE A 185 2.70 26.85 4.19
CA ILE A 185 1.37 26.33 4.41
C ILE A 185 0.33 27.45 4.20
N ALA A 186 0.55 28.66 4.71
CA ALA A 186 -0.33 29.80 4.49
C ALA A 186 -0.50 30.14 3.00
N LYS A 187 0.51 29.85 2.18
CA LYS A 187 0.48 30.07 0.74
C LYS A 187 -0.29 29.01 -0.04
N PHE A 188 -0.17 27.73 0.32
CA PHE A 188 -0.59 26.60 -0.52
C PHE A 188 -1.70 25.73 0.05
N ASP A 189 -2.01 25.84 1.34
CA ASP A 189 -3.09 25.06 1.94
C ASP A 189 -4.43 25.72 1.64
N GLU A 190 -4.99 25.37 0.49
CA GLU A 190 -6.37 25.71 0.12
C GLU A 190 -7.34 24.79 0.87
N GLN A 191 -8.46 25.33 1.33
CA GLN A 191 -9.53 24.51 1.92
C GLN A 191 -10.08 23.56 0.86
N ILE A 192 -9.82 22.26 1.01
CA ILE A 192 -10.44 21.23 0.18
C ILE A 192 -11.94 21.22 0.52
N SER A 193 -12.78 21.35 -0.51
CA SER A 193 -14.21 21.08 -0.35
C SER A 193 -14.41 19.59 -0.16
N GLU A 194 -15.20 19.20 0.85
CA GLU A 194 -15.62 17.81 1.00
C GLU A 194 -16.29 17.35 -0.32
N PRO A 195 -16.11 16.08 -0.72
CA PRO A 195 -16.78 15.55 -1.89
C PRO A 195 -18.30 15.76 -1.73
N THR A 196 -18.89 16.57 -2.61
CA THR A 196 -20.32 16.89 -2.56
C THR A 196 -21.21 15.76 -3.03
N ASP A 197 -20.64 14.78 -3.74
CA ASP A 197 -21.37 13.63 -4.28
C ASP A 197 -21.14 12.39 -3.42
N ILE A 198 -22.19 11.99 -2.71
CA ILE A 198 -22.22 10.71 -1.97
C ILE A 198 -22.67 9.64 -2.96
N LEU A 199 -21.78 8.71 -3.29
CA LEU A 199 -22.12 7.52 -4.05
C LEU A 199 -23.05 6.64 -3.21
N SER A 200 -24.30 6.47 -3.64
CA SER A 200 -25.28 5.62 -2.96
C SER A 200 -25.09 4.16 -3.40
N LEU A 201 -24.32 3.37 -2.64
CA LEU A 201 -24.23 1.92 -2.82
C LEU A 201 -25.01 1.15 -1.76
N GLU A 202 -25.87 0.23 -2.20
CA GLU A 202 -26.42 -0.81 -1.34
C GLU A 202 -25.36 -1.89 -1.11
N LYS A 203 -24.65 -1.82 0.03
CA LYS A 203 -23.58 -2.73 0.44
C LYS A 203 -23.80 -3.27 1.86
N LYS A 204 -23.10 -4.34 2.22
CA LYS A 204 -23.01 -4.89 3.58
C LYS A 204 -22.25 -3.95 4.53
N SER A 205 -22.29 -4.25 5.83
CA SER A 205 -21.71 -3.36 6.84
C SER A 205 -20.18 -3.24 6.72
N THR A 206 -19.51 -4.32 6.35
CA THR A 206 -18.06 -4.37 6.07
C THR A 206 -17.84 -4.27 4.57
N ALA A 207 -17.09 -3.27 4.11
CA ALA A 207 -16.83 -3.07 2.68
C ALA A 207 -15.33 -3.13 2.37
N VAL A 208 -14.96 -3.98 1.40
CA VAL A 208 -13.59 -4.12 0.92
C VAL A 208 -13.52 -3.61 -0.50
N LEU A 209 -12.82 -2.50 -0.73
CA LEU A 209 -12.59 -1.94 -2.05
C LEU A 209 -11.39 -2.61 -2.72
N PHE A 210 -11.58 -3.01 -3.98
CA PHE A 210 -10.54 -3.52 -4.83
C PHE A 210 -10.67 -2.95 -6.24
N ILE A 211 -9.56 -2.44 -6.76
CA ILE A 211 -9.42 -1.97 -8.14
C ILE A 211 -8.55 -3.00 -8.86
N PRO A 212 -9.15 -3.90 -9.67
CA PRO A 212 -8.42 -4.99 -10.30
C PRO A 212 -7.35 -4.51 -11.28
N ASP A 213 -6.19 -5.13 -11.21
CA ASP A 213 -5.00 -4.77 -11.99
C ASP A 213 -4.94 -5.53 -13.33
N PHE A 214 -6.05 -5.56 -14.08
CA PHE A 214 -6.22 -6.38 -15.31
C PHE A 214 -5.09 -6.25 -16.33
N TYR A 215 -4.56 -5.03 -16.46
CA TYR A 215 -3.61 -4.66 -17.49
C TYR A 215 -2.14 -4.85 -17.07
N GLU A 216 -1.90 -5.22 -15.81
CA GLU A 216 -0.54 -5.47 -15.33
C GLU A 216 0.00 -6.79 -15.91
N LYS A 217 1.31 -6.82 -16.19
CA LYS A 217 1.99 -8.03 -16.70
C LYS A 217 1.90 -9.21 -15.71
N TYR A 218 1.78 -8.92 -14.42
CA TYR A 218 1.64 -9.90 -13.35
C TYR A 218 0.49 -9.49 -12.42
N PRO A 219 -0.75 -9.68 -12.87
CA PRO A 219 -1.90 -9.15 -12.17
C PRO A 219 -2.30 -10.06 -11.01
N ILE A 220 -2.78 -9.48 -9.91
CA ILE A 220 -3.19 -10.22 -8.71
C ILE A 220 -4.70 -10.36 -8.58
N PHE A 221 -5.52 -9.76 -9.46
CA PHE A 221 -6.98 -9.82 -9.33
C PHE A 221 -7.55 -11.23 -9.21
N LYS A 222 -7.00 -12.20 -9.96
CA LYS A 222 -7.42 -13.60 -9.89
C LYS A 222 -7.22 -14.18 -8.50
N LYS A 223 -6.04 -13.94 -7.90
CA LYS A 223 -5.70 -14.37 -6.54
C LYS A 223 -6.65 -13.72 -5.53
N VAL A 224 -6.81 -12.40 -5.61
CA VAL A 224 -7.64 -11.64 -4.68
C VAL A 224 -9.09 -12.13 -4.68
N ILE A 225 -9.72 -12.22 -5.86
CA ILE A 225 -11.12 -12.66 -5.98
C ILE A 225 -11.26 -14.12 -5.56
N SER A 226 -10.33 -15.00 -5.97
CA SER A 226 -10.38 -16.43 -5.60
C SER A 226 -10.23 -16.63 -4.08
N GLU A 227 -9.33 -15.89 -3.42
CA GLU A 227 -9.20 -15.96 -1.97
C GLU A 227 -10.43 -15.37 -1.27
N PHE A 228 -11.07 -14.33 -1.82
CA PHE A 228 -12.26 -13.73 -1.20
C PHE A 228 -13.40 -14.74 -1.19
N ILE A 229 -13.71 -15.34 -2.35
CA ILE A 229 -14.74 -16.37 -2.44
C ILE A 229 -14.36 -17.65 -1.69
N ALA A 230 -13.09 -17.91 -1.41
CA ALA A 230 -12.68 -19.06 -0.59
C ALA A 230 -12.89 -18.82 0.91
N ASN A 231 -12.74 -17.57 1.39
CA ASN A 231 -12.81 -17.22 2.80
C ASN A 231 -14.21 -16.78 3.26
N PHE A 232 -15.04 -16.26 2.35
CA PHE A 232 -16.37 -15.72 2.67
C PHE A 232 -17.50 -16.37 1.85
N SER A 233 -18.73 -16.17 2.30
CA SER A 233 -19.97 -16.75 1.77
C SER A 233 -21.12 -15.73 1.85
N SER A 234 -22.30 -16.07 1.31
CA SER A 234 -23.45 -15.14 1.32
C SER A 234 -23.98 -14.79 2.72
N SER A 235 -23.64 -15.58 3.74
CA SER A 235 -24.04 -15.32 5.13
C SER A 235 -23.15 -14.31 5.84
N ASP A 236 -21.95 -14.04 5.32
CA ASP A 236 -21.02 -13.10 5.91
C ASP A 236 -21.45 -11.65 5.60
N ASP A 237 -21.38 -10.77 6.59
CA ASP A 237 -21.79 -9.36 6.45
C ASP A 237 -20.67 -8.50 5.85
N ILE A 238 -20.25 -8.88 4.64
CA ILE A 238 -19.13 -8.29 3.90
C ILE A 238 -19.42 -8.19 2.41
N SER A 239 -19.07 -7.05 1.81
CA SER A 239 -19.11 -6.81 0.36
C SER A 239 -17.71 -6.58 -0.20
N LEU A 240 -17.37 -7.25 -1.31
CA LEU A 240 -16.24 -6.87 -2.15
C LEU A 240 -16.70 -5.90 -3.23
N LEU A 241 -16.23 -4.66 -3.15
CA LEU A 241 -16.49 -3.60 -4.11
C LEU A 241 -15.41 -3.64 -5.19
N LEU A 242 -15.80 -4.02 -6.41
CA LEU A 242 -14.91 -4.14 -7.57
C LEU A 242 -15.09 -2.94 -8.48
N ARG A 243 -14.15 -2.00 -8.45
CA ARG A 243 -14.15 -0.87 -9.39
C ARG A 243 -13.57 -1.31 -10.73
N ILE A 244 -14.39 -1.31 -11.77
CA ILE A 244 -13.98 -1.61 -13.14
C ILE A 244 -14.36 -0.42 -14.01
N GLU A 245 -13.39 0.20 -14.66
CA GLU A 245 -13.61 1.35 -15.52
C GLU A 245 -14.43 0.96 -16.77
N GLN A 246 -15.40 1.80 -17.13
CA GLN A 246 -16.19 1.63 -18.33
C GLN A 246 -15.35 2.02 -19.56
N ASN A 247 -14.83 1.01 -20.26
CA ASN A 247 -14.05 1.16 -21.49
C ASN A 247 -14.35 0.00 -22.47
N ASP A 248 -13.68 -0.04 -23.61
CA ASP A 248 -13.91 -1.07 -24.65
C ASP A 248 -13.61 -2.50 -24.16
N GLU A 249 -12.85 -2.66 -23.07
CA GLU A 249 -12.51 -3.95 -22.46
C GLU A 249 -13.40 -4.30 -21.25
N PHE A 250 -14.37 -3.45 -20.89
CA PHE A 250 -15.22 -3.65 -19.71
C PHE A 250 -15.90 -5.02 -19.69
N ASP A 251 -16.60 -5.38 -20.77
CA ASP A 251 -17.33 -6.66 -20.84
C ASP A 251 -16.37 -7.86 -20.74
N HIS A 252 -15.21 -7.75 -21.39
CA HIS A 252 -14.16 -8.78 -21.31
C HIS A 252 -13.68 -8.97 -19.86
N ASN A 253 -13.39 -7.87 -19.17
CA ASN A 253 -12.94 -7.89 -17.78
C ASN A 253 -14.00 -8.45 -16.84
N VAL A 254 -15.27 -8.07 -17.02
CA VAL A 254 -16.39 -8.63 -16.25
C VAL A 254 -16.52 -10.14 -16.49
N ASP A 255 -16.36 -10.61 -17.72
CA ASP A 255 -16.40 -12.04 -18.04
C ASP A 255 -15.26 -12.82 -17.39
N LEU A 256 -14.05 -12.25 -17.31
CA LEU A 256 -12.93 -12.83 -16.56
C LEU A 256 -13.29 -13.00 -15.07
N ILE A 257 -13.98 -12.03 -14.47
CA ILE A 257 -14.45 -12.14 -13.08
C ILE A 257 -15.52 -13.24 -12.94
N ARG A 258 -16.51 -13.26 -13.83
CA ARG A 258 -17.59 -14.27 -13.83
C ARG A 258 -17.03 -15.69 -13.92
N GLN A 259 -15.99 -15.92 -14.71
CA GLN A 259 -15.32 -17.22 -14.82
C GLN A 259 -14.69 -17.69 -13.50
N ILE A 260 -14.21 -16.76 -12.66
CA ILE A 260 -13.64 -17.10 -11.35
C ILE A 260 -14.76 -17.44 -10.36
N ILE A 261 -15.81 -16.62 -10.36
CA ILE A 261 -16.93 -16.67 -9.42
C ILE A 261 -17.85 -17.87 -9.68
N SER A 262 -17.99 -18.34 -10.93
CA SER A 262 -18.86 -19.47 -11.30
C SER A 262 -18.48 -20.81 -10.66
N THR A 263 -17.39 -20.86 -9.92
CA THR A 263 -16.85 -22.06 -9.27
C THR A 263 -17.50 -22.39 -7.92
N LYS A 264 -18.41 -21.55 -7.39
CA LYS A 264 -19.00 -21.69 -6.04
C LYS A 264 -20.50 -21.40 -6.01
N ASP A 265 -21.28 -22.25 -5.33
CA ASP A 265 -22.75 -22.12 -5.22
C ASP A 265 -23.22 -21.09 -4.17
N ASN A 266 -22.38 -20.80 -3.16
CA ASN A 266 -22.69 -19.90 -2.04
C ASN A 266 -21.71 -18.71 -2.01
N LEU A 267 -21.92 -17.75 -2.91
CA LEU A 267 -21.02 -16.64 -3.13
C LEU A 267 -21.22 -15.52 -2.10
N PRO A 268 -20.13 -14.92 -1.58
CA PRO A 268 -20.22 -13.68 -0.83
C PRO A 268 -20.71 -12.53 -1.71
N ASP A 269 -21.11 -11.43 -1.08
CA ASP A 269 -21.58 -10.25 -1.79
C ASP A 269 -20.44 -9.58 -2.56
N ILE A 270 -20.59 -9.46 -3.89
CA ILE A 270 -19.59 -8.90 -4.80
C ILE A 270 -20.30 -7.90 -5.71
N LEU A 271 -19.92 -6.63 -5.61
CA LEU A 271 -20.55 -5.51 -6.30
C LEU A 271 -19.58 -4.93 -7.32
N ILE A 272 -20.00 -4.83 -8.58
CA ILE A 272 -19.20 -4.19 -9.64
C ILE A 272 -19.60 -2.72 -9.75
N ILE A 273 -18.65 -1.82 -9.59
CA ILE A 273 -18.83 -0.37 -9.71
C ILE A 273 -18.28 0.08 -11.06
N ASN A 274 -19.19 0.36 -11.99
CA ASN A 274 -18.86 0.78 -13.35
C ASN A 274 -19.35 2.19 -13.70
N ASP A 275 -19.93 2.91 -12.74
CA ASP A 275 -20.39 4.28 -12.93
C ASP A 275 -19.25 5.21 -13.40
N ILE A 276 -19.64 6.25 -14.14
CA ILE A 276 -18.74 7.36 -14.46
C ILE A 276 -18.60 8.18 -13.18
N ILE A 277 -17.48 7.98 -12.50
CA ILE A 277 -17.16 8.68 -11.26
C ILE A 277 -16.22 9.84 -11.61
N THR A 278 -16.63 11.07 -11.32
CA THR A 278 -15.81 12.26 -11.58
C THR A 278 -14.65 12.37 -10.60
N ASP A 279 -14.85 11.96 -9.35
CA ASP A 279 -13.79 11.88 -8.33
C ASP A 279 -13.72 10.47 -7.74
N GLU A 280 -12.70 9.69 -8.14
CA GLU A 280 -12.54 8.30 -7.68
C GLU A 280 -12.36 8.18 -6.15
N LYS A 281 -11.99 9.27 -5.46
CA LYS A 281 -11.84 9.29 -4.01
C LYS A 281 -13.12 8.90 -3.27
N ILE A 282 -14.30 9.19 -3.83
CA ILE A 282 -15.58 8.91 -3.17
C ILE A 282 -15.79 7.40 -2.90
N LEU A 283 -15.10 6.54 -3.66
CA LEU A 283 -15.11 5.09 -3.43
C LEU A 283 -14.54 4.72 -2.06
N PHE A 284 -13.54 5.46 -1.59
CA PHE A 284 -12.86 5.21 -0.33
C PHE A 284 -13.72 5.65 0.86
N ALA A 285 -14.57 6.67 0.71
CA ALA A 285 -15.56 7.04 1.71
C ALA A 285 -16.57 5.92 2.01
N GLN A 286 -16.71 4.94 1.10
CA GLN A 286 -17.62 3.80 1.24
C GLN A 286 -16.92 2.50 1.66
N ALA A 287 -15.59 2.52 1.84
CA ALA A 287 -14.78 1.34 2.13
C ALA A 287 -14.29 1.33 3.58
N ASP A 288 -14.17 0.14 4.16
CA ASP A 288 -13.46 -0.08 5.42
C ASP A 288 -12.03 -0.54 5.15
N TYR A 289 -11.85 -1.32 4.08
CA TYR A 289 -10.56 -1.82 3.65
C TYR A 289 -10.30 -1.54 2.18
N PHE A 290 -9.05 -1.32 1.80
CA PHE A 290 -8.59 -1.23 0.42
C PHE A 290 -7.49 -2.27 0.14
N ILE A 291 -7.66 -3.06 -0.92
CA ILE A 291 -6.67 -4.05 -1.34
C ILE A 291 -5.68 -3.40 -2.31
N THR A 292 -4.42 -3.31 -1.90
CA THR A 292 -3.35 -2.75 -2.73
C THR A 292 -2.84 -3.77 -3.76
N THR A 293 -2.27 -3.28 -4.86
CA THR A 293 -1.72 -4.13 -5.94
C THR A 293 -0.25 -3.84 -6.21
N ARG A 294 0.31 -4.49 -7.23
CA ARG A 294 1.62 -4.16 -7.78
C ARG A 294 1.60 -2.97 -8.72
N SER A 295 0.42 -2.54 -9.14
CA SER A 295 0.27 -1.42 -10.06
C SER A 295 0.83 -0.14 -9.44
N LEU A 296 1.36 0.73 -10.31
CA LEU A 296 1.88 2.03 -9.93
C LEU A 296 0.78 2.94 -9.35
N ASP A 297 -0.45 2.79 -9.85
CA ASP A 297 -1.61 3.56 -9.39
C ASP A 297 -1.98 3.24 -7.93
N THR A 298 -1.50 2.12 -7.38
CA THR A 298 -1.79 1.77 -5.99
C THR A 298 -1.31 2.83 -5.01
N MET A 299 -0.24 3.56 -5.31
CA MET A 299 0.26 4.64 -4.45
C MET A 299 -0.75 5.79 -4.34
N ARG A 300 -1.35 6.19 -5.46
CA ARG A 300 -2.43 7.19 -5.49
C ARG A 300 -3.64 6.71 -4.67
N TYR A 301 -4.00 5.44 -4.82
CA TYR A 301 -5.12 4.86 -4.07
C TYR A 301 -4.84 4.70 -2.58
N ILE A 302 -3.59 4.47 -2.17
CA ILE A 302 -3.17 4.52 -0.77
C ILE A 302 -3.36 5.93 -0.20
N GLU A 303 -3.03 6.98 -0.96
CA GLU A 303 -3.26 8.36 -0.52
C GLU A 303 -4.75 8.68 -0.34
N PHE A 304 -5.63 8.05 -1.13
CA PHE A 304 -7.08 8.16 -0.95
C PHE A 304 -7.54 7.38 0.28
N ALA A 305 -7.05 6.15 0.47
CA ALA A 305 -7.33 5.36 1.66
C ALA A 305 -6.95 6.11 2.94
N ASP A 306 -5.78 6.76 2.96
CA ASP A 306 -5.32 7.56 4.10
C ASP A 306 -6.24 8.75 4.41
N GLU A 307 -6.75 9.41 3.36
CA GLU A 307 -7.64 10.57 3.48
C GLU A 307 -8.99 10.20 4.14
N PHE A 308 -9.47 8.98 3.90
CA PHE A 308 -10.73 8.47 4.45
C PHE A 308 -10.55 7.51 5.65
N GLY A 309 -9.32 7.28 6.11
CA GLY A 309 -9.04 6.35 7.22
C GLY A 309 -9.35 4.88 6.90
N VAL A 310 -9.21 4.48 5.63
CA VAL A 310 -9.43 3.11 5.14
C VAL A 310 -8.21 2.25 5.41
N ASP A 311 -8.42 1.06 5.97
CA ASP A 311 -7.35 0.12 6.29
C ASP A 311 -6.80 -0.57 5.03
N LEU A 312 -5.49 -0.81 5.00
CA LEU A 312 -4.85 -1.45 3.84
C LEU A 312 -4.73 -2.96 4.02
N ILE A 313 -5.11 -3.69 2.98
CA ILE A 313 -4.81 -5.11 2.81
C ILE A 313 -3.82 -5.25 1.68
N SER A 314 -2.74 -5.99 1.90
CA SER A 314 -1.78 -6.22 0.83
C SER A 314 -2.26 -7.34 -0.09
N GLY A 315 -2.47 -7.01 -1.37
CA GLY A 315 -2.82 -7.96 -2.44
C GLY A 315 -1.90 -9.17 -2.57
N VAL A 316 -0.67 -9.03 -2.08
CA VAL A 316 0.41 -10.00 -2.23
C VAL A 316 0.62 -10.84 -0.97
N ASP A 317 0.04 -10.45 0.16
CA ASP A 317 0.15 -11.19 1.42
C ASP A 317 -0.52 -12.57 1.32
N TYR A 318 -0.10 -13.48 2.20
CA TYR A 318 -0.67 -14.82 2.30
C TYR A 318 -0.77 -15.30 3.76
N PRO A 319 -1.97 -15.66 4.25
CA PRO A 319 -3.28 -15.50 3.60
C PRO A 319 -3.72 -14.03 3.53
N LEU A 320 -4.43 -13.65 2.46
CA LEU A 320 -4.74 -12.25 2.14
C LEU A 320 -5.65 -11.56 3.17
N PHE A 321 -6.75 -12.22 3.55
CA PHE A 321 -7.83 -11.62 4.34
C PHE A 321 -7.68 -11.84 5.86
N SER A 322 -6.48 -12.18 6.32
CA SER A 322 -6.24 -12.50 7.74
C SER A 322 -6.38 -11.33 8.72
N SER A 323 -6.38 -10.09 8.21
CA SER A 323 -6.55 -8.88 9.01
C SER A 323 -7.98 -8.33 9.05
N ILE A 324 -8.92 -8.89 8.27
CA ILE A 324 -10.30 -8.42 8.27
C ILE A 324 -10.98 -8.80 9.59
N THR A 325 -11.60 -7.82 10.22
CA THR A 325 -12.56 -8.02 11.30
C THR A 325 -13.95 -7.61 10.81
N LEU A 326 -14.91 -8.52 10.83
CA LEU A 326 -16.29 -8.21 10.47
C LEU A 326 -16.92 -7.31 11.54
N LYS A 327 -17.68 -6.29 11.15
CA LYS A 327 -18.36 -5.41 12.11
C LYS A 327 -19.39 -6.16 12.96
N SER A 328 -19.99 -7.23 12.44
CA SER A 328 -20.85 -8.16 13.19
C SER A 328 -20.14 -8.82 14.38
N ASP A 329 -18.83 -8.95 14.29
CA ASP A 329 -18.00 -9.67 15.27
C ASP A 329 -17.31 -8.69 16.24
N SER A 330 -17.44 -7.38 16.00
CA SER A 330 -16.97 -6.37 16.94
C SER A 330 -17.85 -6.43 18.18
N PRO A 331 -17.28 -6.62 19.39
CA PRO A 331 -18.07 -6.59 20.60
C PRO A 331 -18.83 -5.27 20.65
N LEU A 332 -20.16 -5.35 20.82
CA LEU A 332 -21.02 -4.18 21.04
C LEU A 332 -20.29 -3.27 22.03
N LYS A 333 -19.97 -2.03 21.63
CA LYS A 333 -19.54 -1.00 22.57
C LYS A 333 -20.73 -0.73 23.50
N GLY A 334 -20.82 -1.52 24.55
CA GLY A 334 -21.81 -1.49 25.59
C GLY A 334 -21.09 -1.81 26.90
N GLU A 335 -20.95 -0.74 27.70
CA GLU A 335 -20.65 -0.75 29.14
C GLU A 335 -19.24 -1.20 29.55
N GLU A 336 -18.33 -0.22 29.67
CA GLU A 336 -17.62 0.07 30.92
C GLU A 336 -17.20 1.54 31.00
#